data_AF-A0A1I0T3H3-F1
#
_entry.id   AF-A0A1I0T3H3-F1
#
_cell.length_a   1.000
_cell.length_b   1.000
_cell.length_c   1.000
_cell.angle_alpha   90.00
_cell.angle_beta   90.00
_cell.angle_gamma   90.00
#
_symmetry.space_group_name_H-M   'P 1'
#
loop_
_entity.id
_entity.type
_entity.pdbx_description
1 polymer ?
#
loop_
_entity_poly.entity_id
_entity_poly.type
_entity_poly.pdbx_seq_one_letter_code
_entity_poly.pdbx_strand_id
1 'polypeptide(L)' 'MTVTYMMLVFTTIYLTSTYLYYRYTVKKEKEFRYKPLFLLVIGILFLLSLYGSLTSTPFGEIVPFIR' A
#
# COMPACT_ATOMS: atom_id res chain seq x y z
N MET A 1 7.46 11.62 11.13
CA MET A 1 7.63 12.54 9.98
C MET A 1 8.53 11.94 8.92
N THR A 2 9.86 11.96 9.05
CA THR A 2 10.79 11.45 8.01
C THR A 2 10.60 9.97 7.69
N VAL A 3 10.42 9.13 8.72
CA VAL A 3 10.16 7.70 8.59
C VAL A 3 8.80 7.41 7.93
N THR A 4 7.79 8.25 8.19
CA THR A 4 6.44 8.16 7.62
C THR A 4 6.47 8.40 6.10
N TYR A 5 7.18 9.43 5.66
CA TYR A 5 7.35 9.72 4.23
C TYR A 5 8.17 8.64 3.51
N MET A 6 9.24 8.13 4.12
CA MET A 6 9.99 7.01 3.56
C MET A 6 9.10 5.78 3.38
N MET A 7 8.31 5.40 4.39
CA MET A 7 7.37 4.29 4.29
C MET A 7 6.35 4.50 3.15
N LEU A 8 5.74 5.69 3.05
CA LEU A 8 4.80 6.00 1.97
C LEU A 8 5.45 5.85 0.58
N VAL A 9 6.68 6.33 0.41
CA VAL A 9 7.42 6.19 -0.85
C VAL A 9 7.67 4.71 -1.18
N PHE A 10 8.18 3.93 -0.22
CA PHE A 10 8.43 2.50 -0.45
C PHE A 10 7.15 1.70 -0.71
N THR A 11 6.07 1.99 0.01
CA THR A 11 4.77 1.33 -0.23
C THR A 11 4.20 1.69 -1.59
N THR A 12 4.37 2.95 -2.03
CA THR A 12 3.99 3.38 -3.39
C THR A 12 4.76 2.58 -4.45
N ILE A 13 6.09 2.51 -4.31
CA ILE A 13 6.95 1.74 -5.24
C ILE A 13 6.51 0.27 -5.25
N TYR A 14 6.27 -0.33 -4.09
CA TYR A 14 5.81 -1.71 -4.00
C TYR A 14 4.47 -1.95 -4.71
N LEU A 15 3.47 -1.09 -4.49
CA LEU A 15 2.16 -1.19 -5.13
C LEU A 15 2.26 -0.99 -6.64
N THR A 16 3.03 0.00 -7.10
CA THR A 16 3.27 0.27 -8.52
C THR A 16 3.99 -0.89 -9.21
N SER A 17 5.08 -1.39 -8.62
CA SER A 17 5.81 -2.55 -9.14
C SER A 17 4.93 -3.79 -9.19
N THR A 18 4.08 -4.00 -8.18
CA THR A 18 3.15 -5.14 -8.17
C THR A 18 2.08 -5.01 -9.25
N TYR A 19 1.56 -3.80 -9.49
CA TYR A 19 0.62 -3.54 -10.57
C TYR A 19 1.25 -3.76 -11.97
N LEU A 20 2.48 -3.30 -12.16
CA LEU A 20 3.24 -3.55 -13.40
C LEU A 20 3.51 -5.05 -13.59
N TYR A 21 3.86 -5.76 -12.51
CA TYR A 21 4.05 -7.20 -12.53
C TYR A 21 2.74 -7.91 -12.87
N TYR A 22 1.60 -7.52 -12.29
CA TYR A 22 0.29 -8.06 -12.66
C TYR A 22 0.03 -7.91 -14.16
N ARG A 23 0.19 -6.70 -14.71
CA ARG A 23 0.00 -6.47 -16.16
C ARG A 23 0.95 -7.29 -17.03
N TYR A 24 2.20 -7.46 -16.60
CA TYR A 24 3.18 -8.31 -17.29
C TYR A 24 2.78 -9.80 -17.25
N THR A 25 2.27 -10.26 -16.11
CA THR A 25 1.90 -11.65 -15.87
C THR A 25 0.65 -12.03 -16.68
N VAL A 26 -0.35 -11.15 -16.72
CA VAL A 26 -1.55 -11.27 -17.57
C VAL A 26 -1.17 -11.32 -19.05
N LYS A 27 -0.25 -10.44 -19.50
CA LYS A 27 0.23 -10.44 -20.90
C LYS A 27 0.98 -11.71 -21.30
N LYS A 28 1.55 -12.45 -20.34
CA LYS A 28 2.34 -13.66 -20.61
C LYS A 28 1.63 -14.94 -20.18
N GLU A 29 0.34 -14.87 -19.85
CA GLU A 29 -0.48 -16.00 -19.37
C GLU A 29 0.18 -16.77 -18.21
N LYS A 30 0.94 -16.06 -17.37
CA LYS A 30 1.58 -16.65 -16.20
C LYS A 30 0.66 -16.54 -14.99
N GLU A 31 0.86 -17.41 -14.02
CA GLU A 31 0.12 -17.33 -12.75
C GLU A 31 0.61 -16.15 -11.91
N PHE A 32 -0.32 -15.30 -11.48
CA PHE A 32 -0.02 -14.20 -10.57
C PHE A 32 0.11 -14.74 -9.15
N ARG A 33 1.36 -14.89 -8.69
CA ARG A 33 1.70 -15.55 -7.41
C ARG A 33 1.27 -14.78 -6.15
N TYR A 34 0.83 -13.53 -6.26
CA TYR A 34 0.46 -12.73 -5.09
C TYR A 34 -1.03 -12.88 -4.77
N LYS A 35 -1.35 -13.14 -3.49
CA LYS A 35 -2.74 -13.22 -3.01
C LYS A 35 -3.42 -11.86 -3.18
N PRO A 36 -4.50 -11.73 -3.97
CA PRO A 36 -5.17 -10.45 -4.25
C PRO A 36 -5.64 -9.72 -2.99
N LEU A 37 -6.13 -10.48 -1.99
CA LEU A 37 -6.58 -9.93 -0.71
C LEU A 37 -5.47 -9.23 0.06
N PHE A 38 -4.24 -9.76 0.01
CA PHE A 38 -3.10 -9.16 0.72
C PHE A 38 -2.72 -7.80 0.13
N LEU A 39 -2.76 -7.68 -1.19
CA LEU A 39 -2.51 -6.41 -1.89
C LEU A 39 -3.59 -5.37 -1.59
N LEU A 40 -4.84 -5.81 -1.47
CA LEU A 40 -5.96 -4.95 -1.10
C LEU A 40 -5.77 -4.39 0.32
N VAL A 41 -5.39 -5.22 1.29
CA VAL A 41 -5.08 -4.78 2.65
C VAL A 41 -3.94 -3.77 2.67
N ILE A 42 -2.83 -4.03 1.96
CA ILE A 42 -1.71 -3.08 1.87
C ILE A 42 -2.16 -1.76 1.22
N GLY A 43 -2.97 -1.81 0.18
CA GLY A 43 -3.51 -0.62 -0.48
C GLY A 43 -4.38 0.23 0.45
N ILE A 44 -5.26 -0.39 1.24
CA ILE A 44 -6.09 0.33 2.21
C ILE A 44 -5.22 0.97 3.30
N LEU A 45 -4.28 0.22 3.87
CA LEU A 45 -3.35 0.75 4.88
C LEU A 45 -2.52 1.90 4.33
N PHE A 46 -2.09 1.82 3.07
CA PHE A 46 -1.39 2.90 2.39
C PHE A 46 -2.24 4.15 2.25
N LEU A 47 -3.50 4.03 1.82
CA LEU A 47 -4.43 5.16 1.69
C LEU A 47 -4.73 5.82 3.04
N LEU A 48 -4.94 5.03 4.09
CA LEU A 48 -5.10 5.55 5.45
C LEU A 48 -3.85 6.29 5.93
N SER A 49 -2.66 5.80 5.55
CA SER A 49 -1.38 6.42 5.93
C SER A 49 -1.17 7.73 5.20
N LEU A 50 -1.52 7.76 3.92
CA LEU A 50 -1.51 8.96 3.10
C LEU A 50 -2.48 10.01 3.65
N TYR A 51 -3.70 9.60 3.99
CA TYR A 51 -4.72 10.48 4.57
C TYR A 51 -4.26 11.09 5.90
N GLY A 52 -3.69 10.28 6.80
CA GLY A 52 -3.13 10.77 8.06
C GLY A 52 -1.96 11.72 7.86
N SER A 53 -1.09 11.41 6.91
CA SER A 53 0.04 12.29 6.57
C SER A 53 -0.42 13.64 5.99
N LEU A 54 -1.54 13.69 5.27
CA LEU A 54 -2.08 14.94 4.71
C LEU A 54 -2.83 15.78 5.75
N THR A 55 -3.58 15.12 6.62
CA THR A 55 -4.38 15.79 7.67
C THR A 55 -3.59 16.08 8.94
N SER A 56 -2.32 15.69 9.00
CA SER A 56 -1.45 15.74 10.19
C SER A 56 -2.06 15.01 11.40
N THR A 57 -2.99 14.09 11.16
CA THR A 57 -3.60 13.27 12.22
C THR A 57 -2.74 12.03 12.48
N PRO A 58 -2.49 11.66 13.75
CA PRO A 58 -1.78 10.45 14.09
C PRO A 58 -2.52 9.21 13.57
N PHE A 59 -1.78 8.24 13.04
CA PHE A 59 -2.37 7.02 12.46
C PHE A 59 -3.27 6.25 13.47
N GLY A 60 -2.92 6.30 14.76
CA GLY A 60 -3.71 5.69 15.84
C GLY A 60 -5.05 6.38 16.11
N GLU A 61 -5.26 7.62 15.66
CA GLU A 61 -6.57 8.29 15.72
C GLU A 61 -7.46 7.93 14.54
N ILE A 62 -6.85 7.65 13.38
CA ILE A 62 -7.55 7.28 12.13
C ILE A 62 -8.04 5.83 12.21
N VAL A 63 -7.26 4.96 12.86
CA VAL A 63 -7.57 3.54 13.02
C VAL A 63 -7.49 3.15 14.51
N PRO A 64 -8.46 3.58 15.33
CA PRO A 64 -8.39 3.45 16.80
C PRO A 64 -8.43 2.00 17.31
N PHE A 65 -8.74 1.04 16.42
CA PHE A 65 -8.81 -0.39 16.72
C PHE A 65 -7.44 -1.10 16.66
N ILE A 66 -6.39 -0.42 16.18
CA ILE A 66 -5.02 -0.93 16.13
C ILE A 66 -4.21 -0.15 17.18
N ARG A 67 -4.06 -0.73 18.38
CA ARG A 67 -3.22 -0.21 19.47
C ARG A 67 -1.84 -0.85 19.46
#